data_AF-X1K3K2-F1
#
_entry.id   AF-X1K3K2-F1
#
_cell.length_a   1.000
_cell.length_b   1.000
_cell.length_c   1.000
_cell.angle_alpha   90.00
_cell.angle_beta   90.00
_cell.angle_gamma   90.00
#
_symmetry.space_group_name_H-M   'P 1'
#
loop_
_entity.id
_entity.type
_entity.pdbx_description
1 polymer ?
#
loop_
_entity_poly.entity_id
_entity_poly.type
_entity_poly.pdbx_seq_one_letter_code
_entity_poly.pdbx_strand_id
1 'polypeptide(L)'
;MSGRVVCEHADRCGGCPIIALPYGEQLAMKRGRVVQSASRYPTLELVYTEPVAAADPIVEYRTRAKLIVSSGAKLGLYAKGGGHQVVDIPR
;
A
#
# COMPACT_ATOMS: atom_id res chain seq x y z
N MET A 1 -18.96 2.24 9.24
CA MET A 1 -18.53 0.96 8.67
C MET A 1 -17.01 0.86 8.82
N SER A 2 -16.52 -0.17 9.50
CA SER A 2 -15.08 -0.36 9.72
C SER A 2 -14.41 -0.71 8.38
N GLY A 3 -13.93 0.29 7.65
CA GLY A 3 -13.29 0.17 6.32
C GLY A 3 -11.86 -0.39 6.39
N ARG A 4 -11.64 -1.39 7.25
CA ARG A 4 -10.34 -2.04 7.43
C ARG A 4 -10.30 -3.31 6.59
N VAL A 5 -9.35 -3.35 5.65
CA VAL A 5 -9.10 -4.53 4.81
C VAL A 5 -8.22 -5.51 5.59
N VAL A 6 -8.52 -6.80 5.52
CA VAL A 6 -7.76 -7.86 6.21
C VAL A 6 -7.14 -8.81 5.18
N CYS A 7 -5.88 -9.16 5.41
CA CYS A 7 -5.16 -10.19 4.67
C CYS A 7 -4.28 -10.93 5.67
N GLU A 8 -4.33 -12.26 5.68
CA GLU A 8 -3.55 -13.10 6.60
C GLU A 8 -2.02 -12.92 6.44
N HIS A 9 -1.56 -12.53 5.25
CA HIS A 9 -0.15 -12.28 4.97
C HIS A 9 0.28 -10.83 5.27
N ALA A 10 -0.63 -9.96 5.72
CA ALA A 10 -0.42 -8.51 5.81
C ALA A 10 0.79 -8.09 6.64
N ASP A 11 1.14 -8.86 7.68
CA ASP A 11 2.24 -8.53 8.57
C ASP A 11 3.59 -8.65 7.86
N ARG A 12 3.74 -9.63 6.96
CA ARG A 12 5.01 -9.96 6.30
C ARG A 12 5.07 -9.55 4.83
N CYS A 13 3.98 -9.68 4.09
CA CYS A 13 3.93 -9.45 2.65
C CYS A 13 4.09 -7.95 2.31
N GLY A 14 4.94 -7.63 1.34
CA GLY A 14 5.15 -6.25 0.86
C GLY A 14 4.03 -5.69 -0.03
N GLY A 15 3.00 -6.48 -0.33
CA GLY A 15 1.96 -6.13 -1.30
C GLY A 15 1.09 -4.92 -0.92
N CYS A 16 0.80 -4.76 0.37
CA CYS A 16 -0.11 -3.73 0.89
C CYS A 16 0.51 -3.01 2.12
N PRO A 17 1.35 -1.99 1.91
CA PRO A 17 2.19 -1.41 2.98
C PRO A 17 1.43 -0.83 4.18
N ILE A 18 0.23 -0.29 3.97
CA ILE A 18 -0.56 0.45 4.97
C ILE A 18 -1.92 -0.19 5.25
N ILE A 19 -2.09 -1.46 4.92
CA ILE A 19 -3.35 -2.21 5.05
C ILE A 19 -3.90 -2.24 6.49
N ALA A 20 -3.02 -2.11 7.49
CA ALA A 20 -3.42 -2.08 8.89
C ALA A 20 -4.24 -0.83 9.26
N LEU A 21 -4.13 0.26 8.51
CA LEU A 21 -4.88 1.49 8.76
C LEU A 21 -6.30 1.38 8.20
N PRO A 22 -7.32 1.90 8.90
CA PRO A 22 -8.63 2.15 8.32
C PRO A 22 -8.51 2.96 7.02
N TYR A 23 -9.37 2.70 6.04
CA TYR A 23 -9.24 3.31 4.72
C TYR A 23 -9.21 4.86 4.75
N GLY A 24 -10.01 5.50 5.60
CA GLY A 24 -9.97 6.96 5.78
C GLY A 24 -8.60 7.47 6.26
N GLU A 25 -7.95 6.75 7.16
CA GLU A 25 -6.60 7.09 7.62
C GLU A 25 -5.55 6.86 6.52
N GLN A 26 -5.74 5.86 5.65
CA GLN A 26 -4.89 5.69 4.47
C GLN A 26 -4.97 6.90 3.53
N LEU A 27 -6.17 7.45 3.31
CA LEU A 27 -6.37 8.65 2.49
C LEU A 27 -5.71 9.88 3.14
N ALA A 28 -5.91 10.08 4.44
CA ALA A 28 -5.30 11.17 5.19
C ALA A 28 -3.77 11.09 5.17
N MET A 29 -3.19 9.91 5.39
CA MET A 29 -1.74 9.70 5.35
C MET A 29 -1.16 9.97 3.94
N LYS A 30 -1.86 9.54 2.87
CA LYS A 30 -1.46 9.83 1.49
C LYS A 30 -1.48 11.33 1.20
N ARG A 31 -2.52 12.05 1.61
CA ARG A 31 -2.59 13.52 1.47
C ARG A 31 -1.44 14.19 2.22
N GLY A 32 -1.23 13.81 3.47
CA GLY A 32 -0.16 14.37 4.32
C GLY A 32 1.23 14.22 3.70
N ARG A 33 1.50 13.09 3.04
CA ARG A 33 2.77 12.89 2.30
C ARG A 33 2.94 13.88 1.15
N VAL A 34 1.88 14.17 0.40
CA VAL A 34 1.93 15.15 -0.70
C VAL A 34 2.14 16.55 -0.14
N VAL A 35 1.37 16.95 0.88
CA VAL A 35 1.51 18.25 1.56
C VAL A 35 2.95 18.46 2.07
N GLN A 36 3.50 17.48 2.80
CA GLN A 36 4.87 17.56 3.34
C GLN A 36 5.95 17.59 2.24
N SER A 37 5.70 16.97 1.09
CA SER A 37 6.65 16.99 -0.02
C SER A 37 6.61 18.33 -0.74
N ALA A 38 5.41 18.87 -0.98
CA ALA A 38 5.21 20.17 -1.61
C ALA A 38 5.76 21.32 -0.76
N SER A 39 5.60 21.26 0.57
CA SER A 39 6.08 22.31 1.49
C SER A 39 7.60 22.51 1.51
N ARG A 40 8.37 21.61 0.87
CA ARG A 40 9.83 21.75 0.71
C ARG A 40 10.22 22.77 -0.37
N TYR A 41 9.25 23.20 -1.18
CA TYR A 41 9.48 24.08 -2.32
C TYR A 41 8.74 25.41 -2.08
N PRO A 42 9.46 26.51 -1.79
CA PRO A 42 8.83 27.82 -1.56
C PRO A 42 7.97 28.29 -2.73
N THR A 43 8.31 27.91 -3.97
CA THR A 43 7.53 28.22 -5.17
C THR A 43 6.13 27.60 -5.18
N LEU A 44 5.85 26.65 -4.29
CA LEU A 44 4.55 25.97 -4.16
C LEU A 44 3.78 26.38 -2.90
N GLU A 45 4.22 27.41 -2.16
CA GLU A 45 3.62 27.79 -0.88
C GLU A 45 2.10 28.09 -0.96
N LEU A 46 1.65 28.67 -2.08
CA LEU A 46 0.25 29.01 -2.31
C LEU A 46 -0.57 27.87 -2.94
N VAL A 47 0.03 26.70 -3.16
CA VAL A 47 -0.66 25.56 -3.78
C VAL A 47 -1.37 24.75 -2.71
N TYR A 48 -2.70 24.69 -2.80
CA TYR A 48 -3.50 23.82 -1.97
C TYR A 48 -3.47 22.37 -2.47
N THR A 49 -3.21 21.43 -1.57
CA THR A 49 -3.30 19.99 -1.88
C THR A 49 -4.71 19.49 -1.59
N GLU A 50 -5.45 19.13 -2.64
CA GLU A 50 -6.79 18.56 -2.53
C GLU A 50 -6.84 17.25 -1.71
N PRO A 51 -8.02 16.86 -1.18
CA PRO A 51 -8.24 15.52 -0.65
C PRO A 51 -7.92 14.41 -1.66
N VAL A 52 -7.47 13.26 -1.16
CA VAL A 52 -7.22 12.10 -2.03
C VAL A 52 -8.56 11.55 -2.53
N ALA A 53 -8.70 11.43 -3.85
CA ALA A 53 -9.83 10.74 -4.46
C ALA A 53 -9.85 9.27 -4.00
N ALA A 54 -10.95 8.86 -3.37
CA ALA A 54 -11.15 7.48 -2.94
C ALA A 54 -11.29 6.55 -4.15
N ALA A 55 -10.74 5.35 -4.03
CA ALA A 55 -10.93 4.28 -4.99
C ALA A 55 -12.23 3.53 -4.69
N ASP A 56 -12.89 3.06 -5.74
CA ASP A 56 -14.01 2.13 -5.68
C ASP A 56 -13.87 1.13 -6.84
N PRO A 57 -13.57 -0.16 -6.59
CA PRO A 57 -13.47 -0.81 -5.28
C PRO A 57 -12.12 -0.59 -4.56
N ILE A 58 -12.10 -0.80 -3.24
CA ILE A 58 -10.88 -0.71 -2.39
C ILE A 58 -10.10 -2.02 -2.26
N VAL A 59 -10.67 -3.14 -2.72
CA VAL A 59 -10.06 -4.48 -2.76
C VAL A 59 -10.21 -5.07 -4.16
N GLU A 60 -9.45 -6.13 -4.45
CA GLU A 60 -9.55 -6.90 -5.72
C GLU A 60 -9.32 -6.08 -7.01
N TYR A 61 -8.79 -4.87 -6.89
CA TYR A 61 -8.59 -3.93 -7.99
C TYR A 61 -7.41 -4.28 -8.91
N ARG A 62 -6.55 -5.24 -8.56
CA ARG A 62 -5.38 -5.63 -9.37
C ARG A 62 -5.80 -6.65 -10.42
N THR A 63 -5.70 -6.28 -11.70
CA THR A 63 -5.99 -7.18 -12.83
C THR A 63 -4.85 -8.13 -13.19
N ARG A 64 -3.64 -7.87 -12.67
CA ARG A 64 -2.43 -8.68 -12.93
C ARG A 64 -1.56 -8.74 -11.68
N ALA A 65 -0.82 -9.85 -11.52
CA ALA A 65 0.17 -10.04 -10.47
C ALA A 65 1.45 -10.65 -11.05
N LYS A 66 2.61 -10.15 -10.59
CA LYS A 66 3.91 -10.78 -10.83
C LYS A 66 4.31 -11.52 -9.56
N LEU A 67 4.29 -12.85 -9.63
CA LEU A 67 4.66 -13.72 -8.52
C LEU A 67 6.10 -14.22 -8.70
N ILE A 68 6.78 -14.42 -7.58
CA ILE A 68 8.15 -14.89 -7.48
C ILE A 68 8.12 -16.35 -7.04
N VAL A 69 8.82 -17.21 -7.78
CA VAL A 69 9.07 -18.60 -7.38
C VAL A 69 10.40 -18.63 -6.63
N SER A 70 10.44 -19.29 -5.47
CA SER A 70 11.67 -19.53 -4.73
C SER A 70 11.81 -21.00 -4.33
N SER A 71 12.97 -21.36 -3.76
CA SER A 71 13.24 -22.71 -3.27
C SER A 71 12.20 -23.16 -2.23
N GLY A 72 11.95 -24.47 -2.17
CA GLY A 72 10.94 -25.04 -1.27
C GLY A 72 9.50 -24.82 -1.74
N ALA A 73 9.27 -24.75 -3.05
CA ALA A 73 7.94 -24.66 -3.68
C ALA A 73 7.10 -23.44 -3.27
N LYS A 74 7.74 -22.33 -2.90
CA LYS A 74 7.03 -21.10 -2.53
C LYS A 74 6.74 -20.23 -3.75
N LEU A 75 5.54 -19.69 -3.81
CA LEU A 75 5.06 -18.78 -4.84
C LEU A 75 4.45 -17.53 -4.20
N GLY A 76 5.01 -16.35 -4.49
CA GLY A 76 4.42 -15.15 -3.91
C GLY A 76 5.09 -13.82 -4.16
N LEU A 77 5.01 -12.93 -3.18
CA LEU A 77 5.61 -11.60 -3.22
C LEU A 77 6.78 -11.50 -2.24
N TYR A 78 7.66 -10.54 -2.45
CA TYR A 78 8.72 -10.26 -1.48
C TYR A 78 8.15 -9.74 -0.15
N ALA A 79 8.81 -10.12 0.93
CA ALA A 79 8.55 -9.62 2.26
C ALA A 79 8.83 -8.12 2.38
N LYS A 80 8.25 -7.48 3.38
CA LYS A 80 8.63 -6.12 3.81
C LYS A 80 10.12 -6.10 4.22
N GLY A 81 10.76 -4.94 4.11
CA GLY A 81 12.15 -4.74 4.55
C GLY A 81 13.22 -4.78 3.45
N GLY A 82 12.83 -4.92 2.17
CA GLY A 82 13.73 -4.71 1.04
C GLY A 82 14.62 -5.90 0.64
N GLY A 83 14.49 -7.04 1.31
CA GLY A 83 15.16 -8.28 0.92
C GLY A 83 14.40 -9.09 -0.13
N HIS A 84 15.05 -10.06 -0.75
CA HIS A 84 14.45 -11.00 -1.71
C HIS A 84 13.89 -12.27 -1.04
N GLN A 85 13.29 -12.12 0.15
CA GLN A 85 12.62 -13.22 0.83
C GLN A 85 11.19 -13.34 0.33
N VAL A 86 10.84 -14.48 -0.26
CA VAL A 86 9.47 -14.72 -0.77
C VAL A 86 8.56 -15.11 0.40
N VAL A 87 7.47 -14.35 0.55
CA VAL A 87 6.31 -14.74 1.35
C VAL A 87 5.43 -15.58 0.44
N ASP A 88 5.24 -16.84 0.82
CA ASP A 88 4.31 -17.73 0.15
C ASP A 88 2.89 -17.19 0.37
N ILE A 89 2.21 -16.80 -0.72
CA ILE A 89 0.84 -16.24 -0.68
C ILE A 89 -0.18 -16.99 -1.56
N PRO A 90 -0.04 -18.30 -1.88
CA PRO A 90 -1.14 -19.03 -2.47
C PRO A 90 -2.28 -19.15 -1.45
N ARG A 91 -3.52 -19.20 -1.94
CA ARG A 91 -4.66 -19.69 -1.18
C ARG A 91 -4.80 -21.18 -1.38
#